data_AF-A0A832WXJ7-F1
#
_entry.id   AF-A0A832WXJ7-F1
#
_cell.length_a   1.000
_cell.length_b   1.000
_cell.length_c   1.000
_cell.angle_alpha   90.00
_cell.angle_beta   90.00
_cell.angle_gamma   90.00
#
_symmetry.space_group_name_H-M   'P 1'
#
loop_
_entity.id
_entity.type
_entity.pdbx_description
1 polymer ?
#
loop_
_entity_poly.entity_id
_entity_poly.type
_entity_poly.pdbx_seq_one_letter_code
_entity_poly.pdbx_strand_id
1 'polypeptide(L)'
;MEYIALTGIADSLIEVLKKHHLRTLEIRSPQNFVGVLGLSVGDNVLLTSTSLQDLMDGTQGLIAKVVQKQISVHSIVSSNDFYVEERESVSARIQLQCRCMARVRNVISSELGKPIRVDAREISCYEAR
;
A
#
# COMPACT_ATOMS: atom_id res chain seq x y z
N MET A 1 3.59 -16.82 1.75
CA MET A 1 3.48 -16.36 0.35
C MET A 1 4.11 -14.99 0.27
N GLU A 2 4.73 -14.65 -0.85
CA GLU A 2 5.34 -13.35 -1.05
C GLU A 2 4.30 -12.31 -1.46
N TYR A 3 4.34 -11.14 -0.84
CA TYR A 3 3.48 -10.00 -1.17
C TYR A 3 4.31 -8.73 -1.26
N ILE A 4 3.88 -7.81 -2.13
CA ILE A 4 4.24 -6.39 -1.96
C ILE A 4 3.50 -5.87 -0.73
N ALA A 5 4.22 -5.14 0.13
CA ALA A 5 3.66 -4.53 1.34
C ALA A 5 3.53 -3.02 1.17
N LEU A 6 2.39 -2.48 1.60
CA LEU A 6 2.15 -1.06 1.80
C LEU A 6 2.16 -0.78 3.31
N THR A 7 3.13 0.01 3.76
CA THR A 7 3.41 0.28 5.17
C THR A 7 2.88 1.66 5.59
N GLY A 8 2.69 1.87 6.89
CA GLY A 8 2.24 3.15 7.44
C GLY A 8 0.82 3.54 7.00
N ILE A 9 -0.02 2.56 6.66
CA ILE A 9 -1.41 2.81 6.29
C ILE A 9 -2.20 3.08 7.57
N ALA A 10 -2.89 4.21 7.66
CA ALA A 10 -3.63 4.58 8.87
C ALA A 10 -4.55 3.44 9.35
N ASP A 11 -4.53 3.14 10.66
CA ASP A 11 -5.35 2.06 11.24
C ASP A 11 -6.84 2.23 10.90
N SER A 12 -7.33 3.48 10.88
CA SER A 12 -8.69 3.80 10.48
C SER A 12 -9.03 3.33 9.06
N LEU A 13 -8.09 3.37 8.11
CA LEU A 13 -8.28 2.87 6.75
C LEU A 13 -8.29 1.34 6.72
N ILE A 14 -7.43 0.69 7.50
CA ILE A 14 -7.42 -0.77 7.62
C ILE A 14 -8.74 -1.26 8.22
N GLU A 15 -9.25 -0.61 9.27
CA GLU A 15 -10.54 -0.95 9.87
C GLU A 15 -11.71 -0.72 8.91
N VAL A 16 -11.68 0.35 8.12
CA VAL A 16 -12.68 0.59 7.06
C VAL A 16 -12.63 -0.51 6.00
N LEU A 17 -11.44 -0.97 5.58
CA LEU A 17 -11.29 -2.09 4.64
C LEU A 17 -11.76 -3.43 5.23
N LYS A 18 -11.52 -3.68 6.53
CA LYS A 18 -12.04 -4.87 7.22
C LYS A 18 -13.57 -4.89 7.23
N LYS A 19 -14.21 -3.77 7.59
CA LYS A 19 -15.67 -3.64 7.65
C LYS A 19 -16.31 -3.61 6.27
N HIS A 20 -15.65 -2.95 5.32
CA HIS A 20 -16.14 -2.77 3.97
C HIS A 20 -15.22 -3.47 2.99
N HIS A 21 -15.71 -4.58 2.46
CA HIS A 21 -14.98 -5.47 1.57
C HIS A 21 -14.34 -4.80 0.35
N LEU A 22 -14.72 -3.58 -0.06
CA LEU A 22 -14.17 -2.88 -1.21
C LEU A 22 -14.00 -1.38 -0.95
N ARG A 23 -12.78 -0.84 -1.07
CA ARG A 23 -12.49 0.59 -0.92
C ARG A 23 -11.37 1.07 -1.83
N THR A 24 -11.44 2.34 -2.23
CA THR A 24 -10.40 3.01 -3.01
C THR A 24 -9.49 3.82 -2.10
N LEU A 25 -8.18 3.61 -2.23
CA LEU A 25 -7.14 4.35 -1.52
C LEU A 25 -6.37 5.19 -2.53
N GLU A 26 -6.10 6.44 -2.17
CA GLU A 26 -5.16 7.29 -2.90
C GLU A 26 -3.79 7.25 -2.22
N ILE A 27 -2.80 6.73 -2.94
CA ILE A 27 -1.43 6.54 -2.48
C ILE A 27 -0.59 7.68 -3.02
N ARG A 28 -0.02 8.46 -2.09
CA ARG A 28 0.92 9.56 -2.35
C ARG A 28 2.28 9.38 -1.67
N SER A 29 2.42 8.38 -0.80
CA SER A 29 3.71 8.03 -0.20
C SER A 29 4.64 7.50 -1.29
N PRO A 30 5.85 8.06 -1.48
CA PRO A 30 6.77 7.62 -2.53
C PRO A 30 7.10 6.12 -2.46
N GLN A 31 7.34 5.61 -1.27
CA GLN A 31 7.69 4.20 -1.07
C GLN A 31 6.52 3.27 -1.41
N ASN A 32 5.31 3.59 -0.94
CA ASN A 32 4.12 2.81 -1.27
C ASN A 32 3.74 2.96 -2.74
N PHE A 33 3.99 4.13 -3.35
CA PHE A 33 3.73 4.37 -4.76
C PHE A 33 4.58 3.46 -5.65
N VAL A 34 5.87 3.29 -5.36
CA VAL A 34 6.73 2.32 -6.06
C VAL A 34 6.17 0.89 -5.94
N GLY A 35 5.69 0.51 -4.75
CA GLY A 35 5.01 -0.76 -4.55
C GLY A 35 3.77 -0.91 -5.44
N VAL A 36 2.94 0.13 -5.50
CA VAL A 36 1.75 0.17 -6.35
C VAL A 36 2.09 0.11 -7.85
N LEU A 37 3.19 0.72 -8.29
CA LEU A 37 3.65 0.62 -9.68
C LEU A 37 3.90 -0.84 -10.09
N GLY A 38 4.46 -1.64 -9.17
CA GLY A 38 4.72 -3.07 -9.39
C GLY A 38 3.48 -3.98 -9.30
N LEU A 39 2.34 -3.48 -8.85
CA LEU A 39 1.09 -4.25 -8.75
C LEU A 39 0.24 -4.15 -10.03
N SER A 40 -0.39 -5.27 -10.40
CA SER A 40 -1.40 -5.39 -11.44
C SER A 40 -2.79 -5.63 -10.85
N VAL A 41 -3.83 -5.36 -11.65
CA VAL A 41 -5.20 -5.78 -11.28
C VAL A 41 -5.24 -7.30 -11.21
N GLY A 42 -5.74 -7.82 -10.09
CA GLY A 42 -5.70 -9.26 -9.81
C GLY A 42 -4.74 -9.64 -8.69
N ASP A 43 -3.68 -8.86 -8.48
CA ASP A 43 -2.65 -9.15 -7.50
C ASP A 43 -3.14 -8.96 -6.07
N ASN A 44 -2.52 -9.68 -5.14
CA ASN A 44 -2.71 -9.48 -3.72
C ASN A 44 -1.60 -8.58 -3.16
N VAL A 45 -1.99 -7.70 -2.24
CA VAL A 45 -1.10 -6.77 -1.55
C VAL A 45 -1.33 -6.88 -0.04
N LEU A 46 -0.25 -6.78 0.73
CA LEU A 46 -0.32 -6.70 2.19
C LEU A 46 -0.35 -5.23 2.61
N LEU A 47 -1.31 -4.86 3.46
CA LEU A 47 -1.40 -3.53 4.07
C LEU A 47 -1.10 -3.64 5.56
N THR A 48 -0.27 -2.75 6.09
CA THR A 48 -0.02 -2.66 7.54
C THR A 48 0.06 -1.20 7.97
N SER A 49 -0.40 -0.93 9.19
CA SER A 49 -0.22 0.37 9.84
C SER A 49 1.17 0.57 10.40
N THR A 50 1.90 -0.52 10.57
CA THR A 50 3.31 -0.52 10.96
C THR A 50 4.12 0.31 9.99
N SER A 51 5.00 1.16 10.51
CA SER A 51 5.92 1.95 9.71
C SER A 51 6.90 1.02 8.97
N LEU A 52 7.60 1.54 7.97
CA LEU A 52 8.65 0.76 7.30
C LEU A 52 9.79 0.37 8.28
N GLN A 53 10.10 1.24 9.24
CA GLN A 53 11.22 1.03 10.17
C GLN A 53 10.90 -0.05 11.21
N ASP A 54 9.62 -0.22 11.53
CA ASP A 54 9.12 -1.19 12.51
C ASP A 54 8.60 -2.48 11.85
N LEU A 55 8.72 -2.59 10.52
CA LEU A 55 8.29 -3.76 9.78
C LEU A 55 9.23 -4.93 10.09
N MET A 56 8.70 -5.96 10.76
CA MET A 56 9.49 -7.09 11.22
C MET A 56 8.67 -8.39 11.22
N ASP A 57 9.33 -9.49 11.57
CA ASP A 57 8.67 -10.78 11.72
C ASP A 57 7.61 -10.70 12.83
N GLY A 58 6.43 -11.25 12.55
CA GLY A 58 5.28 -11.15 13.44
C GLY A 58 4.39 -9.94 13.19
N THR A 59 4.82 -8.95 12.40
CA THR A 59 3.98 -7.80 12.04
C THR A 59 2.66 -8.27 11.41
N GLN A 60 1.55 -7.74 11.91
CA GLN A 60 0.22 -8.04 11.37
C GLN A 60 -0.07 -7.16 10.15
N GLY A 61 -0.81 -7.73 9.20
CA GLY A 61 -1.24 -7.01 8.01
C GLY A 61 -2.53 -7.58 7.43
N LEU A 62 -3.20 -6.79 6.61
CA LEU A 62 -4.40 -7.16 5.88
C LEU A 62 -4.00 -7.52 4.44
N ILE A 63 -4.39 -8.70 3.98
CA ILE A 63 -4.29 -9.04 2.56
C ILE A 63 -5.52 -8.49 1.85
N ALA A 64 -5.28 -7.77 0.76
CA ALA A 64 -6.32 -7.30 -0.12
C ALA A 64 -5.96 -7.54 -1.59
N LYS A 65 -6.97 -7.76 -2.42
CA LYS A 65 -6.82 -7.92 -3.87
C LYS A 65 -6.97 -6.57 -4.56
N VAL A 66 -6.09 -6.26 -5.50
CA VAL A 66 -6.21 -5.09 -6.37
C VAL A 66 -7.31 -5.34 -7.40
N VAL A 67 -8.37 -4.55 -7.34
CA VAL A 67 -9.53 -4.61 -8.26
C VAL A 67 -9.39 -3.58 -9.37
N GLN A 68 -8.88 -2.40 -9.05
CA GLN A 68 -8.61 -1.34 -10.02
C GLN A 68 -7.33 -0.59 -9.63
N LYS A 69 -6.64 -0.04 -10.62
CA LYS A 69 -5.45 0.79 -10.46
C LYS A 69 -5.49 1.91 -11.49
N GLN A 70 -5.32 3.14 -11.02
CA GLN A 70 -5.20 4.33 -11.85
C GLN A 70 -4.01 5.16 -11.36
N ILE A 71 -3.20 5.66 -12.29
CA ILE A 71 -2.09 6.58 -11.99
C ILE A 71 -2.47 7.93 -12.56
N SER A 72 -2.28 8.98 -11.77
CA SER A 72 -2.55 10.35 -12.16
C SER A 72 -1.31 11.21 -11.94
N VAL A 73 -1.04 12.08 -12.91
CA VAL A 73 -0.02 13.13 -12.83
C VAL A 73 -0.73 14.47 -12.91
N HIS A 74 -0.40 15.38 -12.00
CA HIS A 74 -0.90 16.74 -11.97
C HIS A 74 0.27 17.71 -12.01
N SER A 75 0.33 18.55 -13.04
CA SER A 75 1.29 19.66 -13.16
C SER A 75 0.58 20.99 -12.87
N ILE A 76 1.25 21.86 -12.12
CA ILE A 76 0.82 23.22 -11.82
C ILE A 76 1.96 24.14 -12.21
N VAL A 77 1.69 25.10 -13.09
CA VAL A 77 2.63 26.17 -13.46
C VAL A 77 2.17 27.46 -12.81
N SER A 78 3.06 28.09 -12.05
CA SER A 78 2.88 29.41 -11.45
C SER A 78 3.98 30.34 -11.95
N SER A 79 3.66 31.60 -12.22
CA SER A 79 4.64 32.58 -12.69
C SER A 79 4.42 33.91 -11.98
N ASN A 80 5.50 34.60 -11.67
CA ASN A 80 5.50 36.00 -11.24
C ASN A 80 6.57 36.79 -12.01
N ASP A 81 6.75 38.07 -11.67
CA ASP A 81 7.69 38.96 -12.36
C ASP A 81 9.17 38.56 -12.21
N PHE A 82 9.49 37.64 -11.27
CA PHE A 82 10.85 37.24 -10.94
C PHE A 82 11.18 35.81 -11.37
N TYR A 83 10.21 34.90 -11.43
CA TYR A 83 10.42 33.50 -11.80
C TYR A 83 9.15 32.80 -12.30
N VAL A 84 9.38 31.68 -12.99
CA VAL A 84 8.36 30.69 -13.35
C VAL A 84 8.67 29.42 -12.56
N GLU A 85 7.66 28.91 -11.86
CA GLU A 85 7.70 27.67 -11.08
C GLU A 85 6.77 26.64 -11.72
N GLU A 86 7.29 25.44 -11.96
CA GLU A 86 6.50 24.27 -12.35
C GLU A 86 6.58 23.23 -11.23
N ARG A 87 5.42 22.71 -10.83
CA ARG A 87 5.30 21.67 -9.80
C ARG A 87 4.49 20.51 -10.31
N GLU A 88 5.11 19.34 -10.39
CA GLU A 88 4.44 18.08 -10.67
C GLU A 88 4.14 17.30 -9.39
N SER A 89 2.99 16.62 -9.37
CA SER A 89 2.63 15.66 -8.33
C SER A 89 2.02 14.42 -8.96
N VAL A 90 2.41 13.26 -8.44
CA VAL A 90 1.95 11.95 -8.92
C VAL A 90 1.22 11.25 -7.78
N SER A 91 0.08 10.62 -8.09
CA SER A 91 -0.63 9.77 -7.15
C SER A 91 -1.16 8.51 -7.84
N ALA A 92 -1.35 7.45 -7.05
CA ALA A 92 -2.01 6.24 -7.53
C ALA A 92 -3.32 6.03 -6.76
N ARG A 93 -4.42 5.80 -7.47
CA ARG A 93 -5.67 5.33 -6.87
C ARG A 93 -5.80 3.84 -7.10
N ILE A 94 -5.85 3.08 -6.01
CA ILE A 94 -6.05 1.63 -6.04
C ILE A 94 -7.35 1.27 -5.35
N GLN A 95 -8.18 0.47 -6.01
CA GLN A 95 -9.34 -0.12 -5.38
C GLN A 95 -8.97 -1.50 -4.85
N LEU A 96 -9.18 -1.72 -3.57
CA LEU A 96 -8.75 -2.90 -2.85
C LEU A 96 -9.95 -3.65 -2.31
N GLN A 97 -9.96 -4.96 -2.54
CA GLN A 97 -10.93 -5.89 -1.96
C GLN A 97 -10.30 -6.65 -0.81
N CYS A 98 -10.81 -6.47 0.41
CA CYS A 98 -10.34 -7.17 1.60
C CYS A 98 -10.49 -8.69 1.44
N ARG A 99 -9.46 -9.46 1.84
CA ARG A 99 -9.43 -10.93 1.75
C ARG A 99 -9.33 -11.58 3.12
N CYS A 100 -8.21 -11.40 3.81
CA CYS A 100 -7.92 -12.07 5.07
C CYS A 100 -6.88 -11.30 5.86
N MET A 101 -6.71 -11.67 7.13
CA MET A 101 -5.59 -11.21 7.94
C MET A 101 -4.34 -12.03 7.61
N ALA A 102 -3.17 -11.45 7.83
CA ALA A 102 -1.90 -12.13 7.66
C ALA A 102 -0.89 -11.67 8.70
N ARG A 103 0.15 -12.49 8.88
CA ARG A 103 1.30 -12.19 9.72
C ARG A 103 2.58 -12.36 8.91
N VAL A 104 3.40 -11.32 8.90
CA VAL A 104 4.73 -11.34 8.26
C VAL A 104 5.59 -12.39 8.94
N ARG A 105 6.26 -13.21 8.14
CA ARG A 105 7.23 -14.22 8.56
C ARG A 105 8.67 -13.78 8.31
N ASN A 106 8.88 -13.03 7.24
CA ASN A 106 10.19 -12.52 6.87
C ASN A 106 10.02 -11.26 6.01
N VAL A 107 10.94 -10.31 6.16
CA VAL A 107 11.06 -9.14 5.28
C VAL A 107 12.09 -9.45 4.20
N ILE A 108 11.64 -9.56 2.96
CA ILE A 108 12.48 -9.96 1.82
C ILE A 108 13.26 -8.77 1.28
N SER A 109 12.60 -7.61 1.16
CA SER A 109 13.26 -6.37 0.74
C SER A 109 12.58 -5.14 1.34
N SER A 110 13.39 -4.21 1.82
CA SER A 110 12.95 -2.94 2.41
C SER A 110 13.72 -1.72 1.90
N GLU A 111 14.42 -1.86 0.78
CA GLU A 111 15.26 -0.82 0.20
C GLU A 111 14.44 0.35 -0.35
N LEU A 112 14.97 1.57 -0.18
CA LEU A 112 14.39 2.78 -0.74
C LEU A 112 14.32 2.69 -2.28
N GLY A 113 13.18 3.06 -2.86
CA GLY A 113 13.00 3.09 -4.32
C GLY A 113 12.73 1.73 -4.96
N LYS A 114 12.63 0.65 -4.16
CA LYS A 114 12.12 -0.66 -4.59
C LYS A 114 10.83 -1.00 -3.83
N PRO A 115 9.94 -1.83 -4.39
CA PRO A 115 8.79 -2.34 -3.65
C PRO A 115 9.22 -3.02 -2.35
N ILE A 116 8.51 -2.75 -1.27
CA ILE A 116 8.68 -3.52 -0.03
C ILE A 116 8.08 -4.90 -0.26
N ARG A 117 8.84 -5.95 0.00
CA ARG A 117 8.40 -7.34 -0.17
C ARG A 117 8.53 -8.11 1.12
N VAL A 118 7.51 -8.89 1.42
CA VAL A 118 7.43 -9.71 2.63
C VAL A 118 6.93 -11.10 2.31
N ASP A 119 7.44 -12.10 3.00
CA ASP A 119 6.77 -13.39 3.11
C ASP A 119 5.77 -13.29 4.26
N ALA A 120 4.50 -13.57 4.00
CA ALA A 120 3.46 -13.56 5.02
C ALA A 120 2.63 -14.85 5.01
N ARG A 121 2.16 -15.22 6.19
CA ARG A 121 1.19 -16.30 6.40
C ARG A 121 -0.20 -15.70 6.53
N GLU A 122 -1.12 -16.14 5.69
CA GLU A 122 -2.54 -15.84 5.86
C GLU A 122 -3.07 -16.51 7.13
N ILE A 123 -3.83 -15.76 7.91
CA ILE A 123 -4.54 -16.20 9.11
C ILE A 123 -5.98 -16.40 8.68
N SER A 124 -6.38 -17.67 8.56
CA SER A 124 -7.78 -18.04 8.41
C SER A 124 -8.56 -17.58 9.64
N CYS A 125 -9.71 -16.96 9.43
CA CYS A 125 -10.61 -16.42 10.48
C CYS A 125 -11.18 -17.46 11.47
N TYR A 126 -10.64 -18.68 11.51
CA TYR A 126 -11.05 -19.80 12.36
C TYR A 126 -10.14 -20.06 13.57
N GLU A 127 -9.02 -19.35 13.73
CA GLU A 127 -8.14 -19.48 14.92
C GLU A 127 -8.39 -18.37 15.96
N ALA A 128 -9.66 -18.10 16.25
CA ALA A 128 -10.08 -17.29 17.40
C ALA A 128 -11.21 -18.01 18.14
N ARG A 129 -10.88 -19.11 18.82
CA ARG A 129 -11.69 -19.73 19.85
C ARG A 129 -10.81 -20.12 21.02
#